data_AF-E9J3F9-F1
#
_entry.id   AF-E9J3F9-F1
#
_cell.length_a   1.000
_cell.length_b   1.000
_cell.length_c   1.000
_cell.angle_alpha   90.00
_cell.angle_beta   90.00
_cell.angle_gamma   90.00
#
_symmetry.space_group_name_H-M   'P 1'
#
loop_
_entity.id
_entity.type
_entity.pdbx_description
1 polymer ?
#
loop_
_entity_poly.entity_id
_entity_poly.type
_entity_poly.pdbx_seq_one_letter_code
_entity_poly.pdbx_strand_id
1 'polypeptide(L)'
;MENIEQVERKLLEQYLQCFAWLQRCDKCLAQLKEHCSAKRPRLAVGTRQSLVARIARLTGAKTHLEKYFVHVGCNYASTSADGTKSLVWREIKAAFKTRILTGAIINVDYIEPRHFLEDASNLVIKRVRDAITKHDSVKVNTVFNGKFVNIYDKRNKEML
;
A
#
# COMPACT_ATOMS: atom_id res chain seq x y z
N MET A 1 -3.26 1.96 30.33
CA MET A 1 -3.41 1.10 29.13
C MET A 1 -3.65 2.02 27.96
N GLU A 2 -2.76 2.02 26.96
CA GLU A 2 -2.98 2.80 25.74
C GLU A 2 -4.21 2.23 25.03
N ASN A 3 -5.12 3.10 24.55
CA ASN A 3 -6.31 2.66 23.84
C ASN A 3 -5.88 1.98 22.53
N ILE A 4 -6.29 0.73 22.30
CA ILE A 4 -5.95 -0.06 21.11
C ILE A 4 -6.27 0.70 19.82
N GLU A 5 -7.39 1.42 19.78
CA GLU A 5 -7.79 2.25 18.64
C GLU A 5 -6.83 3.43 18.40
N GLN A 6 -6.21 3.95 19.47
CA GLN A 6 -5.25 5.04 19.37
C GLN A 6 -3.91 4.51 18.87
N VAL A 7 -3.50 3.31 19.29
CA VAL A 7 -2.28 2.65 18.79
C VAL A 7 -2.44 2.30 17.31
N GLU A 8 -3.57 1.72 16.92
CA GLU A 8 -3.89 1.43 15.51
C GLU A 8 -3.83 2.70 14.65
N ARG A 9 -4.49 3.78 15.09
CA ARG A 9 -4.45 5.07 14.40
C ARG A 9 -3.02 5.59 14.22
N LYS A 10 -2.21 5.57 15.28
CA LYS A 10 -0.80 6.01 15.23
C LYS A 10 0.02 5.18 14.23
N LEU A 11 -0.17 3.86 14.19
CA LEU A 11 0.54 2.99 13.26
C LEU A 11 0.16 3.27 11.80
N LEU A 12 -1.14 3.48 11.53
CA LEU A 12 -1.62 3.86 10.20
C LEU A 12 -1.12 5.25 9.77
N GLU A 13 -1.08 6.21 10.70
CA GLU A 13 -0.52 7.53 10.44
C GLU A 13 0.98 7.48 10.11
N GLN A 14 1.76 6.70 10.87
CA GLN A 14 3.19 6.51 10.59
C GLN A 14 3.41 5.88 9.19
N TYR A 15 2.60 4.89 8.82
CA TYR A 15 2.63 4.30 7.49
C TYR A 15 2.38 5.35 6.39
N LEU A 16 1.34 6.18 6.54
CA LEU A 16 1.03 7.25 5.59
C LEU A 16 2.13 8.32 5.53
N GLN A 17 2.75 8.64 6.67
CA GLN A 17 3.88 9.57 6.71
C GLN A 17 5.09 9.04 5.93
N CYS A 18 5.41 7.74 6.06
CA CYS A 18 6.47 7.10 5.27
C CYS A 18 6.18 7.19 3.76
N PHE A 19 4.94 6.92 3.35
CA PHE A 19 4.54 7.03 1.95
C PHE A 19 4.63 8.48 1.44
N ALA A 20 4.14 9.45 2.20
CA ALA A 20 4.26 10.87 1.85
C ALA A 20 5.72 11.33 1.78
N TRP A 21 6.58 10.82 2.68
CA TRP A 21 8.01 11.07 2.66
C TRP A 21 8.65 10.53 1.37
N LEU A 22 8.32 9.30 0.94
CA LEU A 22 8.81 8.74 -0.34
C LEU A 22 8.46 9.64 -1.53
N GLN A 23 7.21 10.11 -1.61
CA GLN A 23 6.78 11.02 -2.68
C GLN A 23 7.54 12.35 -2.67
N ARG A 24 7.80 12.92 -1.48
CA ARG A 24 8.59 14.15 -1.36
C ARG A 24 10.06 13.93 -1.71
N CYS A 25 10.61 12.76 -1.41
CA CYS A 25 11.96 12.38 -1.80
C CYS A 25 12.12 12.37 -3.32
N ASP A 26 11.14 11.88 -4.07
CA ASP A 26 11.16 11.94 -5.53
C ASP A 26 11.19 13.38 -6.06
N LYS A 27 10.30 14.25 -5.56
CA LYS A 27 10.27 15.67 -5.91
C LYS A 27 11.63 16.35 -5.59
N CYS A 28 12.19 16.09 -4.41
CA CYS A 28 13.47 16.67 -3.98
C CYS A 28 14.66 16.14 -4.80
N LEU A 29 14.70 14.84 -5.10
CA LEU A 29 15.74 14.25 -5.95
C LEU A 29 15.71 14.82 -7.37
N ALA A 30 14.52 15.05 -7.93
CA ALA A 30 14.37 15.70 -9.23
C ALA A 30 14.99 17.11 -9.23
N GLN A 31 14.64 17.94 -8.23
CA GLN A 31 15.20 19.29 -8.08
C GLN A 31 16.73 19.28 -7.90
N LEU A 32 17.26 18.38 -7.06
CA LEU A 32 18.70 18.28 -6.84
C LEU A 32 19.45 17.87 -8.11
N LYS A 33 18.90 16.92 -8.88
CA LYS A 33 19.47 16.48 -10.16
C LYS A 33 19.45 17.61 -11.20
N GLU A 34 18.35 18.36 -11.27
CA GLU A 34 18.23 19.53 -12.13
C GLU A 34 19.27 20.60 -11.79
N HIS A 35 19.38 20.99 -10.51
CA HIS A 35 20.38 21.94 -10.05
C HIS A 35 21.82 21.47 -10.30
N CYS A 36 22.09 20.17 -10.14
CA CYS A 36 23.41 19.61 -10.42
C CYS A 36 23.76 19.65 -11.92
N SER A 37 22.75 19.50 -12.79
CA SER A 37 22.89 19.42 -14.25
C SER A 37 22.80 20.80 -14.93
N ALA A 38 22.37 21.83 -14.19
CA ALA A 38 22.21 23.18 -14.69
C ALA A 38 23.54 23.73 -15.26
N LYS A 39 23.48 24.19 -16.51
CA LYS A 39 24.66 24.73 -17.22
C LYS A 39 25.01 26.14 -16.75
N ARG A 40 24.05 26.90 -16.20
CA ARG A 40 24.24 28.28 -15.71
C ARG A 40 23.34 28.59 -14.50
N PRO A 41 23.83 29.39 -13.53
CA PRO A 41 25.21 29.84 -13.37
C PRO A 41 26.16 28.66 -13.09
N ARG A 42 27.44 28.79 -13.47
CA ARG A 42 28.42 27.72 -13.23
C ARG A 42 28.62 27.56 -11.72
N LEU A 43 28.19 26.42 -11.19
CA LEU A 43 28.41 26.08 -9.78
C LEU A 43 29.90 25.87 -9.50
N ALA A 44 30.35 26.35 -8.34
CA ALA A 44 31.66 26.01 -7.81
C ALA A 44 31.80 24.49 -7.60
N VAL A 45 33.02 23.97 -7.73
CA VAL A 45 33.31 22.53 -7.62
C VAL A 45 32.83 21.95 -6.28
N GLY A 46 33.10 22.65 -5.17
CA GLY A 46 32.64 22.23 -3.83
C GLY A 46 31.11 22.17 -3.71
N THR A 47 30.39 23.11 -4.33
CA THR A 47 28.93 23.11 -4.37
C THR A 47 28.40 21.90 -5.16
N ARG A 48 29.02 21.56 -6.29
CA ARG A 48 28.65 20.36 -7.07
C ARG A 48 28.89 19.08 -6.28
N GLN A 49 30.05 18.95 -5.63
CA GLN A 49 30.36 17.79 -4.80
C GLN A 49 29.37 17.65 -3.63
N SER A 50 29.00 18.77 -2.99
CA SER A 50 27.97 18.80 -1.95
C SER A 50 26.60 18.34 -2.46
N LEU A 51 26.18 18.78 -3.65
CA LEU A 51 24.93 18.33 -4.28
C LEU A 51 24.96 16.83 -4.59
N VAL A 52 26.05 16.32 -5.16
CA VAL A 52 26.24 14.88 -5.44
C VAL A 52 26.14 14.07 -4.14
N ALA A 53 26.79 14.50 -3.06
CA ALA A 53 26.70 13.84 -1.77
C ALA A 53 25.26 13.85 -1.20
N ARG A 54 24.51 14.95 -1.37
CA ARG A 54 23.10 15.03 -0.96
C ARG A 54 22.22 14.07 -1.77
N ILE A 55 22.41 14.00 -3.08
CA ILE A 55 21.71 13.05 -3.96
C ILE A 55 22.00 11.62 -3.53
N ALA A 56 23.27 11.26 -3.30
CA ALA A 56 23.65 9.92 -2.88
C ALA A 56 23.01 9.53 -1.54
N ARG A 57 23.06 10.42 -0.53
CA ARG A 57 22.43 10.17 0.79
C ARG A 57 20.91 9.99 0.68
N LEU A 58 20.24 10.89 -0.03
CA LEU A 58 18.77 10.84 -0.16
C LEU A 58 18.33 9.63 -0.99
N THR A 59 19.06 9.29 -2.05
CA THR A 59 18.81 8.08 -2.84
C THR A 59 19.00 6.83 -1.98
N GLY A 60 20.08 6.75 -1.19
CA GLY A 60 20.32 5.62 -0.28
C GLY A 60 19.21 5.45 0.76
N ALA A 61 18.80 6.54 1.41
CA ALA A 61 17.70 6.52 2.38
C ALA A 61 16.37 6.11 1.72
N LYS A 62 16.08 6.63 0.52
CA LYS A 62 14.90 6.27 -0.26
C LYS A 62 14.90 4.78 -0.61
N THR A 63 15.99 4.28 -1.20
CA THR A 63 16.11 2.86 -1.58
C THR A 63 16.04 1.93 -0.37
N HIS A 64 16.59 2.34 0.77
CA HIS A 64 16.47 1.57 2.00
C HIS A 64 15.00 1.45 2.43
N LEU A 65 14.28 2.57 2.46
CA LEU A 65 12.87 2.59 2.83
C LEU A 65 12.00 1.84 1.81
N GLU A 66 12.26 2.04 0.52
CA GLU A 66 11.62 1.30 -0.57
C GLU A 66 11.80 -0.20 -0.37
N LYS A 67 12.98 -0.74 -0.02
CA LYS A 67 13.13 -2.18 0.25
C LYS A 67 12.19 -2.72 1.34
N TYR A 68 11.83 -1.92 2.34
CA TYR A 68 10.84 -2.32 3.35
C TYR A 68 9.39 -2.26 2.86
N PHE A 69 9.11 -1.47 1.81
CA PHE A 69 7.76 -1.29 1.25
C PHE A 69 7.54 -1.98 -0.12
N VAL A 70 8.61 -2.32 -0.85
CA VAL A 70 8.60 -2.76 -2.27
C VAL A 70 8.24 -4.24 -2.45
N HIS A 71 7.76 -4.92 -1.40
CA HIS A 71 6.92 -6.10 -1.65
C HIS A 71 5.47 -5.73 -2.09
N VAL A 72 5.12 -4.44 -2.19
CA VAL A 72 3.72 -4.00 -2.45
C VAL A 72 3.53 -3.14 -3.70
N GLY A 73 4.56 -2.78 -4.46
CA GLY A 73 4.27 -2.02 -5.69
C GLY A 73 5.45 -1.54 -6.49
N CYS A 74 5.88 -2.36 -7.45
CA CYS A 74 6.38 -1.94 -8.76
C CYS A 74 6.81 -3.19 -9.54
N ASN A 75 5.84 -3.86 -10.15
CA ASN A 75 6.07 -4.68 -11.35
C ASN A 75 4.84 -4.56 -12.24
N TYR A 76 4.72 -3.40 -12.88
CA TYR A 76 3.94 -3.31 -14.11
C TYR A 76 4.70 -4.12 -15.15
N ALA A 77 4.18 -5.30 -15.47
CA ALA A 77 4.72 -6.27 -16.43
C ALA A 77 6.06 -6.90 -16.04
N SER A 78 5.98 -8.09 -15.42
CA SER A 78 6.72 -9.27 -15.89
C SER A 78 6.32 -10.53 -15.12
N THR A 79 5.54 -11.36 -15.79
CA THR A 79 5.76 -12.81 -15.91
C THR A 79 5.96 -13.60 -14.61
N SER A 80 4.92 -13.71 -13.79
CA SER A 80 4.62 -14.98 -13.14
C SER A 80 3.63 -15.72 -14.03
N ALA A 81 4.01 -16.93 -14.45
CA ALA A 81 3.22 -17.84 -15.28
C ALA A 81 1.97 -18.41 -14.57
N ASP A 82 1.36 -17.64 -13.66
CA ASP A 82 0.03 -17.86 -13.11
C ASP A 82 -0.52 -16.50 -12.63
N GLY A 83 -1.34 -15.86 -13.46
CA GLY A 83 -1.76 -14.47 -13.35
C GLY A 83 -2.87 -14.20 -12.33
N THR A 84 -2.75 -14.74 -11.11
CA THR A 84 -3.74 -14.50 -10.06
C THR A 84 -3.35 -13.27 -9.24
N LYS A 85 -4.07 -12.16 -9.46
CA LYS A 85 -4.11 -11.02 -8.53
C LYS A 85 -4.34 -11.56 -7.12
N SER A 86 -3.57 -11.10 -6.15
CA SER A 86 -3.53 -11.67 -4.81
C SER A 86 -4.57 -11.02 -3.90
N LEU A 87 -5.61 -11.76 -3.57
CA LEU A 87 -6.40 -11.51 -2.37
C LEU A 87 -6.09 -12.58 -1.33
N VAL A 88 -6.12 -12.22 -0.06
CA VAL A 88 -5.79 -13.13 1.03
C VAL A 88 -6.97 -13.29 1.96
N TRP A 89 -7.38 -14.53 2.19
CA TRP A 89 -8.27 -14.87 3.29
C TRP A 89 -7.48 -14.98 4.59
N ARG A 90 -7.83 -14.18 5.59
CA ARG A 90 -7.29 -14.30 6.95
C ARG A 90 -8.40 -14.63 7.92
N GLU A 91 -8.31 -15.79 8.55
CA GLU A 91 -9.17 -16.16 9.66
C GLU A 91 -8.78 -15.37 10.91
N ILE A 92 -9.75 -14.73 11.55
CA ILE A 92 -9.58 -13.93 12.76
C ILE A 92 -10.21 -14.72 13.91
N LYS A 93 -9.36 -15.18 14.84
CA LYS A 93 -9.82 -15.88 16.04
C LYS A 93 -10.53 -14.89 16.96
N ALA A 94 -11.86 -14.88 16.92
CA ALA A 94 -12.68 -14.14 17.87
C ALA A 94 -12.93 -14.97 19.15
N ALA A 95 -13.30 -14.29 20.24
CA ALA A 95 -13.53 -14.92 21.54
C ALA A 95 -14.66 -15.97 21.55
N PHE A 96 -15.58 -15.93 20.57
CA PHE A 96 -16.67 -16.89 20.39
C PHE A 96 -16.22 -18.14 19.61
N LYS A 97 -15.22 -18.84 20.16
CA LYS A 97 -14.52 -19.99 19.56
C LYS A 97 -15.42 -21.09 18.98
N THR A 98 -16.68 -21.19 19.39
CA THR A 98 -17.57 -22.32 19.04
C THR A 98 -18.76 -21.97 18.16
N ARG A 99 -19.04 -20.68 17.89
CA ARG A 99 -20.26 -20.29 17.15
C ARG A 99 -20.03 -19.30 16.01
N ILE A 100 -18.93 -18.56 16.01
CA ILE A 100 -18.72 -17.51 15.01
C ILE A 100 -17.35 -17.72 14.36
N LEU A 101 -17.36 -18.03 13.06
CA LEU A 101 -16.18 -17.99 12.22
C LEU A 101 -16.06 -16.58 11.63
N THR A 102 -14.96 -15.91 11.89
CA THR A 102 -14.68 -14.57 11.35
C THR A 102 -13.51 -14.66 10.39
N GLY A 103 -13.72 -14.20 9.16
CA GLY A 103 -12.67 -14.08 8.16
C GLY A 103 -12.66 -12.68 7.56
N ALA A 104 -11.47 -12.20 7.22
CA ALA A 104 -11.27 -10.98 6.46
C ALA A 104 -10.65 -11.31 5.11
N ILE A 105 -11.17 -10.68 4.05
CA ILE A 105 -10.55 -10.70 2.73
C ILE A 105 -9.74 -9.41 2.61
N ILE A 106 -8.43 -9.58 2.42
CA ILE A 106 -7.48 -8.48 2.34
C ILE A 106 -7.08 -8.29 0.88
N ASN A 107 -7.27 -7.08 0.37
CA ASN A 107 -6.74 -6.67 -0.92
C ASN A 107 -5.22 -6.49 -0.82
N VAL A 108 -4.44 -7.22 -1.63
CA VAL A 108 -2.98 -7.05 -1.70
C VAL A 108 -2.59 -6.14 -2.88
N ASP A 109 -3.18 -6.36 -4.06
CA ASP A 109 -2.70 -5.76 -5.32
C ASP A 109 -3.81 -5.30 -6.29
N TYR A 110 -5.10 -5.39 -5.91
CA TYR A 110 -6.18 -4.92 -6.76
C TYR A 110 -6.24 -3.39 -6.76
N ILE A 111 -6.08 -2.82 -7.96
CA ILE A 111 -6.29 -1.39 -8.22
C ILE A 111 -7.78 -1.11 -8.45
N GLU A 112 -8.44 -1.99 -9.23
CA GLU A 112 -9.83 -1.82 -9.64
C GLU A 112 -10.79 -2.46 -8.63
N PRO A 113 -11.67 -1.69 -7.97
CA PRO A 113 -12.61 -2.20 -6.97
C PRO A 113 -13.52 -3.32 -7.48
N ARG A 114 -14.00 -3.20 -8.73
CA ARG A 114 -14.94 -4.17 -9.30
C ARG A 114 -14.31 -5.57 -9.38
N HIS A 115 -13.10 -5.66 -9.92
CA HIS A 115 -12.38 -6.94 -10.03
C HIS A 115 -12.08 -7.53 -8.65
N PHE A 116 -11.72 -6.71 -7.67
CA PHE A 116 -11.53 -7.19 -6.29
C PHE A 116 -12.80 -7.81 -5.73
N LEU A 117 -13.95 -7.14 -5.90
CA LEU A 117 -15.22 -7.62 -5.35
C LEU A 117 -15.72 -8.88 -6.06
N GLU A 118 -15.50 -9.00 -7.37
CA GLU A 118 -15.82 -10.22 -8.14
C GLU A 118 -15.03 -11.43 -7.61
N ASP A 119 -13.71 -11.31 -7.45
CA ASP A 119 -12.86 -12.40 -6.95
C ASP A 119 -13.09 -12.68 -5.45
N ALA A 120 -13.30 -11.64 -4.65
CA ALA A 120 -13.65 -11.77 -3.24
C ALA A 120 -14.98 -12.51 -3.08
N SER A 121 -15.98 -12.22 -3.92
CA SER A 121 -17.28 -12.90 -3.92
C SER A 121 -17.11 -14.40 -4.16
N ASN A 122 -16.33 -14.78 -5.17
CA ASN A 122 -16.05 -16.20 -5.47
C ASN A 122 -15.43 -16.92 -4.27
N LEU A 123 -14.50 -16.26 -3.57
CA LEU A 123 -13.88 -16.81 -2.37
C LEU A 123 -14.86 -16.92 -1.19
N VAL A 124 -15.69 -15.89 -0.94
CA VAL A 124 -16.73 -15.95 0.10
C VAL A 124 -17.68 -17.11 -0.16
N ILE A 125 -18.17 -17.26 -1.39
CA ILE A 125 -19.08 -18.34 -1.77
C ILE A 125 -18.45 -19.71 -1.50
N LYS A 126 -17.17 -19.89 -1.84
CA LYS A 126 -16.43 -21.13 -1.55
C LYS A 126 -16.41 -21.42 -0.04
N ARG A 127 -16.03 -20.44 0.78
CA ARG A 127 -15.97 -20.60 2.25
C ARG A 127 -17.32 -20.88 2.89
N VAL A 128 -18.38 -20.24 2.38
CA VAL A 128 -19.75 -20.46 2.85
C VAL A 128 -20.20 -21.88 2.51
N ARG A 129 -19.92 -22.38 1.30
CA ARG A 129 -20.21 -23.78 0.92
C ARG A 129 -19.50 -24.76 1.82
N ASP A 130 -18.20 -24.56 2.05
CA ASP A 130 -17.41 -25.41 2.96
C ASP A 130 -18.02 -25.45 4.38
N ALA A 131 -18.53 -24.31 4.86
CA ALA A 131 -19.16 -24.21 6.17
C ALA A 131 -20.55 -24.88 6.22
N ILE A 132 -21.36 -24.75 5.16
CA ILE A 132 -22.66 -25.44 5.04
C ILE A 132 -22.46 -26.95 5.04
N THR A 133 -21.49 -27.46 4.26
CA THR A 133 -21.19 -28.91 4.23
C THR A 133 -20.77 -29.45 5.60
N LYS A 134 -20.17 -28.61 6.45
CA LYS A 134 -19.70 -29.01 7.79
C LYS A 134 -20.75 -28.86 8.88
N HIS A 135 -21.69 -27.93 8.74
CA HIS A 135 -22.58 -27.49 9.83
C HIS A 135 -24.08 -27.50 9.45
N ASP A 136 -24.44 -28.01 8.28
CA ASP A 136 -25.79 -28.09 7.66
C ASP A 136 -26.44 -26.73 7.33
N SER A 137 -26.34 -25.75 8.23
CA SER A 137 -26.87 -24.41 8.04
C SER A 137 -25.99 -23.37 8.71
N VAL A 138 -25.86 -22.20 8.08
CA VAL A 138 -25.04 -21.09 8.60
C VAL A 138 -25.74 -19.76 8.35
N LYS A 139 -25.62 -18.83 9.30
CA LYS A 139 -25.96 -17.42 9.09
C LYS A 139 -24.69 -16.67 8.70
N VAL A 140 -24.72 -16.01 7.54
CA VAL A 140 -23.58 -15.24 7.02
C VAL A 140 -23.88 -13.75 7.18
N ASN A 141 -22.99 -13.04 7.86
CA ASN A 141 -22.99 -11.58 7.91
C ASN A 141 -21.71 -11.07 7.24
N THR A 142 -21.82 -10.05 6.39
CA THR A 142 -20.67 -9.45 5.70
C THR A 142 -20.63 -7.94 5.96
N VAL A 143 -19.42 -7.39 6.10
CA VAL A 143 -19.18 -5.95 6.25
C VAL A 143 -18.04 -5.57 5.31
N PHE A 144 -18.23 -4.50 4.55
CA PHE A 144 -17.19 -3.95 3.69
C PHE A 144 -16.42 -2.85 4.42
N ASN A 145 -15.11 -3.02 4.53
CA ASN A 145 -14.19 -2.03 5.10
C ASN A 145 -13.18 -1.61 4.04
N GLY A 146 -13.37 -0.41 3.48
CA GLY A 146 -12.47 0.11 2.46
C GLY A 146 -12.61 1.62 2.28
N LYS A 147 -11.51 2.27 1.87
CA LYS A 147 -11.49 3.68 1.49
C LYS A 147 -11.13 3.77 0.01
N PHE A 148 -12.04 4.29 -0.79
CA PHE A 148 -11.77 4.59 -2.19
C PHE A 148 -11.12 5.97 -2.30
N VAL A 149 -10.01 6.06 -3.00
CA VAL A 149 -9.31 7.33 -3.25
C VAL A 149 -9.36 7.60 -4.75
N ASN A 150 -10.05 8.66 -5.14
CA ASN A 150 -10.03 9.13 -6.51
C ASN A 150 -8.69 9.86 -6.77
N ILE A 151 -7.87 9.32 -7.67
CA ILE A 151 -6.55 9.88 -8.01
C ILE A 151 -6.68 11.16 -8.86
N TYR A 152 -7.81 11.37 -9.55
CA TYR A 152 -8.01 12.53 -10.42
C TYR A 152 -8.18 13.84 -9.64
N ASP A 153 -8.82 13.81 -8.47
CA ASP A 153 -9.10 15.01 -7.68
C ASP A 153 -7.83 15.62 -7.01
N LYS A 154 -6.79 14.81 -6.81
CA LYS A 154 -5.51 15.28 -6.27
C LYS A 154 -4.68 16.09 -7.28
N ARG A 155 -4.85 15.87 -8.59
CA ARG A 155 -4.11 16.62 -9.63
C ARG A 155 -4.64 18.04 -9.83
N ASN A 156 -5.90 18.30 -9.53
CA ASN A 156 -6.50 19.64 -9.68
C ASN A 156 -6.24 20.57 -8.49
N LYS A 157 -5.82 20.05 -7.33
CA LYS A 157 -5.47 20.88 -6.16
C LYS A 157 -4.00 21.33 -6.11
N GLU A 158 -3.12 20.79 -6.96
CA GLU A 158 -1.74 21.27 -7.12
C GLU A 158 -1.59 22.26 -8.31
N MET A 159 -2.69 22.70 -8.95
CA MET A 159 -2.72 23.65 -10.08
C MET A 159 -3.45 24.99 -9.79
N LEU A 160 -3.68 25.33 -8.52
CA LEU A 160 -4.16 26.65 -8.07
C LEU A 160 -3.26 27.12 -6.92
#